data_AF-A0A950I297-F1
#
_entry.id   AF-A0A950I297-F1
#
_cell.length_a   1.000
_cell.length_b   1.000
_cell.length_c   1.000
_cell.angle_alpha   90.00
_cell.angle_beta   90.00
_cell.angle_gamma   90.00
#
_symmetry.space_group_name_H-M   'P 1'
#
loop_
_entity.id
_entity.type
_entity.pdbx_description
1 polymer ?
#
loop_
_entity_poly.entity_id
_entity_poly.type
_entity_poly.pdbx_seq_one_letter_code
_entity_poly.pdbx_strand_id
1 'polypeptide(L)' 'MIEQDKRAHRRKTLHAEAAIADVLGNTWSKVELLDISQSGAAFLSAEEFATGSSRMLRFHVPGHEAPLSVL' A
#
# COMPACT_ATOMS: atom_id res chain seq x y z
N MET A 1 15.85 -6.81 -26.03
CA MET A 1 14.47 -7.34 -26.09
C MET A 1 13.75 -6.77 -24.88
N ILE A 2 12.91 -5.74 -25.07
CA ILE A 2 12.24 -5.06 -23.96
C ILE A 2 11.01 -5.89 -23.65
N GLU A 3 10.94 -6.52 -22.47
CA GLU A 3 9.71 -7.18 -22.02
C GLU A 3 8.59 -6.16 -22.02
N GLN A 4 7.60 -6.35 -22.90
CA GLN A 4 6.40 -5.54 -22.88
C GLN A 4 5.67 -5.84 -21.57
N ASP A 5 5.48 -4.81 -20.75
CA ASP A 5 4.77 -4.88 -19.48
C ASP A 5 3.36 -5.46 -19.72
N LYS A 6 3.15 -6.73 -19.34
CA LYS A 6 1.89 -7.46 -19.57
C LYS A 6 0.78 -7.08 -18.59
N ARG A 7 0.99 -6.05 -17.77
CA ARG A 7 0.03 -5.67 -16.72
C ARG A 7 -1.19 -4.97 -17.33
N ALA A 8 -2.38 -5.39 -16.90
CA ALA A 8 -3.65 -4.79 -17.31
C ALA A 8 -3.82 -3.33 -16.85
N HIS A 9 -3.14 -2.93 -15.78
CA HIS A 9 -3.24 -1.58 -15.20
C HIS A 9 -1.88 -0.93 -15.04
N ARG A 10 -1.80 0.35 -15.44
CA ARG A 10 -0.62 1.18 -15.20
C ARG A 10 -0.46 1.43 -13.70
N ARG A 11 0.77 1.29 -13.19
CA ARG A 11 1.12 1.58 -11.81
C ARG A 11 1.70 2.99 -11.70
N LYS A 12 1.46 3.65 -10.57
CA LYS A 12 2.06 4.93 -10.20
C LYS A 12 3.01 4.69 -9.04
N THR A 13 4.29 5.02 -9.22
CA THR A 13 5.27 5.02 -8.14
C THR A 13 4.84 6.02 -7.08
N LEU A 14 4.84 5.57 -5.83
CA LEU A 14 4.44 6.33 -4.67
C LEU A 14 5.23 5.82 -3.46
N HIS A 15 6.36 6.48 -3.17
CA HIS A 15 7.12 6.22 -1.95
C HIS A 15 6.46 6.93 -0.78
N ALA A 16 5.76 6.18 0.06
CA ALA A 16 5.02 6.74 1.19
C ALA A 16 5.08 5.81 2.41
N GLU A 17 5.11 6.42 3.60
CA GLU A 17 4.91 5.67 4.83
C GLU A 17 3.48 5.12 4.88
N ALA A 18 3.37 3.85 5.27
CA ALA A 18 2.11 3.13 5.32
C ALA A 18 2.09 2.14 6.49
N ALA A 19 0.92 1.56 6.75
CA ALA A 19 0.74 0.50 7.72
C ALA A 19 -0.23 -0.55 7.19
N ILE A 20 0.06 -1.83 7.48
CA ILE A 20 -0.80 -2.97 7.16
C ILE A 20 -1.31 -3.57 8.45
N ALA A 21 -2.62 -3.82 8.51
CA ALA A 21 -3.23 -4.49 9.64
C ALA A 21 -2.97 -6.01 9.61
N ASP A 22 -3.02 -6.64 10.80
CA ASP A 22 -3.26 -8.07 10.87
C ASP A 22 -4.62 -8.46 10.28
N VAL A 23 -4.88 -9.75 10.14
CA VAL A 23 -6.12 -10.25 9.51
C VAL A 23 -7.36 -9.83 10.31
N LEU A 24 -7.20 -9.58 11.61
CA LEU A 24 -8.28 -9.18 12.52
C LEU A 24 -8.45 -7.66 12.64
N GLY A 25 -7.50 -6.85 12.14
CA GLY A 25 -7.53 -5.39 12.27
C GLY A 25 -7.02 -4.84 13.61
N ASN A 26 -6.48 -5.69 14.48
CA ASN A 26 -6.10 -5.37 15.86
C ASN A 26 -4.71 -4.76 15.96
N THR A 27 -3.76 -5.24 15.15
CA THR A 27 -2.38 -4.79 15.17
C THR A 27 -1.96 -4.24 13.82
N TRP A 28 -1.09 -3.24 13.82
CA TRP A 28 -0.64 -2.56 12.60
C TRP A 28 0.87 -2.58 12.50
N SER A 29 1.37 -3.12 11.39
CA SER A 29 2.80 -3.19 11.07
C SER A 29 3.17 -2.09 10.09
N LYS A 30 4.28 -1.39 10.34
CA LYS A 30 4.77 -0.33 9.44
C LYS A 30 5.33 -0.94 8.16
N VAL A 31 5.02 -0.31 7.03
CA VAL A 31 5.53 -0.69 5.70
C VAL A 31 5.86 0.57 4.88
N GLU A 32 6.71 0.43 3.88
CA GLU A 32 6.90 1.45 2.85
C GLU A 32 6.05 1.09 1.63
N LEU A 33 5.11 1.94 1.26
CA LEU A 33 4.41 1.82 -0.02
C LEU A 33 5.38 2.22 -1.13
N LEU A 34 5.45 1.42 -2.18
CA LEU A 34 6.36 1.64 -3.32
C LEU A 34 5.60 2.16 -4.55
N ASP A 35 4.43 1.57 -4.80
CA ASP A 35 3.58 1.95 -5.91
C ASP A 35 2.12 1.49 -5.70
N ILE A 36 1.20 2.11 -6.44
CA ILE A 36 -0.22 1.73 -6.48
C ILE A 36 -0.77 1.64 -7.92
N SER A 37 -1.80 0.82 -8.11
CA SER A 37 -2.62 0.75 -9.31
C SER A 37 -4.11 0.63 -8.93
N GLN A 38 -4.99 0.56 -9.93
CA GLN A 38 -6.41 0.30 -9.70
C GLN A 38 -6.71 -1.05 -9.05
N SER A 39 -5.80 -2.02 -9.19
CA SER A 39 -6.02 -3.40 -8.76
C SER A 39 -5.12 -3.84 -7.60
N GLY A 40 -4.25 -2.98 -7.09
CA GLY A 40 -3.33 -3.38 -6.03
C GLY A 40 -2.27 -2.35 -5.68
N ALA A 41 -1.48 -2.71 -4.68
CA ALA A 41 -0.37 -1.93 -4.14
C ALA A 41 0.85 -2.83 -3.95
N ALA A 42 2.05 -2.27 -4.13
CA ALA A 42 3.30 -2.94 -3.77
C ALA A 42 3.93 -2.21 -2.60
N PHE A 43 4.45 -2.97 -1.64
CA PHE A 43 5.05 -2.43 -0.42
C PHE A 43 6.31 -3.23 -0.04
N LEU A 44 7.15 -2.61 0.77
CA LEU A 44 8.29 -3.21 1.44
C LEU A 44 7.98 -3.32 2.94
N SER A 45 8.33 -4.45 3.55
CA SER A 45 8.22 -4.64 5.00
C SER A 45 9.40 -5.45 5.54
N ALA A 46 9.71 -5.24 6.82
CA ALA A 46 10.61 -6.09 7.59
C ALA A 46 9.92 -7.37 8.10
N GLU A 47 8.57 -7.41 8.07
CA GLU A 47 7.77 -8.53 8.53
C GLU A 47 7.24 -9.35 7.34
N GLU A 48 7.06 -10.65 7.55
CA GLU A 48 6.44 -11.53 6.57
C GLU A 48 4.91 -11.54 6.71
N PHE A 49 4.21 -11.44 5.58
CA PHE A 49 2.75 -11.50 5.54
C PHE A 49 2.31 -12.76 4.78
N ALA A 50 1.50 -13.59 5.44
CA ALA A 50 0.91 -14.76 4.80
C ALA A 50 0.07 -14.35 3.58
N THR A 51 0.34 -14.99 2.45
CA THR A 51 -0.40 -14.79 1.20
C THR A 51 -1.84 -15.32 1.29
N GLY A 52 -2.75 -14.77 0.48
CA GLY A 52 -4.14 -15.24 0.40
C GLY A 52 -5.08 -14.67 1.46
N SER A 53 -4.58 -13.87 2.40
CA SER A 53 -5.39 -13.16 3.39
C SER A 53 -5.64 -11.72 2.96
N SER A 54 -6.91 -11.28 3.01
CA SER A 54 -7.24 -9.86 2.87
C SER A 54 -6.85 -9.09 4.13
N ARG A 55 -6.18 -7.94 3.94
CA ARG A 55 -5.72 -7.06 5.00
C ARG A 55 -6.00 -5.61 4.64
N MET A 56 -6.10 -4.76 5.65
CA MET A 56 -6.22 -3.32 5.44
C MET A 56 -4.84 -2.69 5.27
N LEU A 57 -4.67 -1.88 4.23
CA LEU A 57 -3.52 -1.00 4.03
C LEU A 57 -3.96 0.44 4.25
N ARG A 58 -3.23 1.20 5.06
CA ARG A 58 -3.42 2.65 5.24
C ARG A 58 -2.14 3.39 4.91
N PHE A 59 -2.27 4.48 4.20
CA PHE A 59 -1.17 5.38 3.86
C PHE A 59 -1.71 6.80 3.70
N HIS A 60 -0.83 7.79 3.80
CA HIS A 60 -1.17 9.17 3.51
C HIS A 60 -0.78 9.51 2.08
N VAL A 61 -1.66 10.22 1.37
CA VAL A 61 -1.33 10.74 0.04
C VAL A 61 -0.44 11.97 0.22
N PRO A 62 0.81 11.95 -0.29
CA PRO A 62 1.70 13.11 -0.20
C PRO A 62 1.06 14.33 -0.86
N GLY A 63 1.13 15.48 -0.19
CA GLY A 63 0.59 16.74 -0.72
C GLY A 63 -0.93 16.91 -0.55
N HIS A 64 -1.62 15.96 0.08
CA HIS A 64 -2.99 16.15 0.54
C HIS A 64 -2.97 16.34 2.06
N GLU A 65 -2.99 17.58 2.54
CA GLU A 65 -3.32 17.85 3.94
C GLU A 65 -4.76 17.36 4.17
N ALA A 66 -4.93 16.39 5.05
CA ALA A 66 -6.26 16.01 5.50
C ALA A 66 -6.94 17.28 6.05
N PRO A 67 -8.20 17.59 5.70
CA PRO A 67 -8.89 18.69 6.36
C PRO A 67 -8.90 18.40 7.86
N LEU A 68 -8.39 19.34 8.65
CA LEU A 68 -8.43 19.38 10.10
C LEU A 68 -9.88 19.49 10.59
N SER A 69 -10.72 18.49 10.37
CA SER A 69 -12.06 18.44 10.96
C SER A 69 -12.71 17.08 10.76
N VAL A 70 -12.36 16.10 11.60
CA VAL A 70 -13.32 15.28 12.37
C VAL A 70 -12.56 14.75 13.60
N LEU A 71 -12.59 15.51 14.69
CA LEU A 71 -12.45 14.99 16.05
C LEU A 71 -13.84 15.01 16.69
#